data_AF-A0A3R7ARX9-F1
#
_entry.id   AF-A0A3R7ARX9-F1
#
_cell.length_a   1.000
_cell.length_b   1.000
_cell.length_c   1.000
_cell.angle_alpha   90.00
_cell.angle_beta   90.00
_cell.angle_gamma   90.00
#
_symmetry.space_group_name_H-M   'P 1'
#
loop_
_entity.id
_entity.type
_entity.pdbx_description
1 polymer ?
#
loop_
_entity_poly.entity_id
_entity_poly.type
_entity_poly.pdbx_seq_one_letter_code
_entity_poly.pdbx_strand_id
1 'polypeptide(L)'
;ATPVKKSGTKKSAKVPNVVIKTCGQAILPSDPSAAISSGQQPLQAYCGHWYHHDCLGPILQSPPFVHGCKACHVILHHPLWSTNVDELKRGHERAIRQAKELEEIADMF
;
A
#
# COMPACT_ATOMS: atom_id res chain seq x y z
N ALA A 1 33.77 -10.76 21.97
CA ALA A 1 32.31 -10.90 22.02
C ALA A 1 31.71 -10.17 20.82
N THR A 2 31.19 -10.89 19.83
CA THR A 2 30.47 -10.32 18.67
C THR A 2 28.97 -10.57 18.86
N PRO A 3 28.10 -9.56 18.68
CA PRO A 3 26.68 -9.71 18.92
C PRO A 3 25.98 -10.45 17.78
N VAL A 4 25.30 -11.54 18.14
CA VAL A 4 24.38 -12.32 17.31
C VAL A 4 23.18 -11.44 16.93
N LYS A 5 23.08 -11.06 15.64
CA LYS A 5 21.89 -10.41 15.09
C LYS A 5 20.77 -11.45 15.02
N LYS A 6 19.76 -11.28 15.88
CA LYS A 6 18.53 -12.09 15.90
C LYS A 6 17.73 -11.81 14.62
N SER A 7 17.79 -12.72 13.66
CA SER A 7 16.90 -12.76 12.51
C SER A 7 15.51 -13.18 12.99
N GLY A 8 14.63 -12.21 13.17
CA GLY A 8 13.21 -12.45 13.41
C GLY A 8 12.59 -13.06 12.16
N THR A 9 12.38 -14.37 12.17
CA THR A 9 11.62 -15.10 11.16
C THR A 9 10.15 -14.73 11.26
N LYS A 10 9.70 -13.77 10.45
CA LYS A 10 8.27 -13.52 10.26
C LYS A 10 7.67 -14.74 9.57
N LYS A 11 6.68 -15.36 10.22
CA LYS A 11 5.92 -16.51 9.72
C LYS A 11 5.43 -16.24 8.29
N SER A 12 5.98 -16.97 7.33
CA SER A 12 5.62 -16.86 5.92
C SER A 12 4.22 -17.43 5.71
N ALA A 13 3.20 -16.57 5.71
CA ALA A 13 1.95 -16.90 5.02
C ALA A 13 2.32 -17.25 3.57
N LYS A 14 1.76 -18.33 3.02
CA LYS A 14 2.05 -18.78 1.64
C LYS A 14 1.45 -17.77 0.66
N VAL A 15 2.21 -16.72 0.32
CA VAL A 15 1.80 -15.69 -0.64
C VAL A 15 1.90 -16.29 -2.04
N PRO A 16 0.80 -16.36 -2.81
CA PRO A 16 0.87 -16.86 -4.17
C PRO A 16 1.60 -15.85 -5.06
N ASN A 17 2.40 -16.32 -6.02
CA ASN A 17 3.03 -15.45 -7.00
C ASN A 17 1.99 -15.05 -8.06
N VAL A 18 1.25 -13.98 -7.77
CA VAL A 18 0.23 -13.41 -8.65
C VAL A 18 0.69 -12.08 -9.23
N VAL A 19 0.29 -11.82 -10.47
CA VAL A 19 0.49 -10.51 -11.11
C VAL A 19 -0.64 -9.58 -10.69
N ILE A 20 -0.27 -8.43 -10.13
CA ILE A 20 -1.23 -7.45 -9.62
C ILE A 20 -1.77 -6.64 -10.80
N LYS A 21 -3.09 -6.53 -10.93
CA LYS A 21 -3.74 -5.85 -12.05
C LYS A 21 -3.58 -4.31 -12.04
N THR A 22 -3.16 -3.72 -10.93
CA THR A 22 -2.97 -2.26 -10.81
C THR A 22 -1.61 -1.80 -11.33
N CYS A 23 -0.52 -2.46 -10.94
CA CYS A 23 0.83 -2.14 -11.38
C CYS A 23 1.37 -3.05 -12.50
N GLY A 24 0.72 -4.20 -12.76
CA GLY A 24 1.19 -5.18 -13.73
C GLY A 24 2.42 -5.98 -13.29
N GLN A 25 2.94 -5.73 -12.09
CA GLN A 25 4.12 -6.40 -11.55
C GLN A 25 3.72 -7.64 -10.73
N ALA A 26 4.68 -8.56 -10.58
CA ALA A 26 4.55 -9.67 -9.65
C ALA A 26 4.49 -9.15 -8.20
N ILE A 27 3.64 -9.79 -7.39
CA ILE A 27 3.50 -9.47 -5.96
C ILE A 27 4.79 -9.75 -5.17
N LEU A 28 5.58 -10.71 -5.63
CA LEU A 28 6.89 -11.06 -5.08
C LEU A 28 7.99 -10.77 -6.12
N PRO A 29 9.19 -10.39 -5.68
CA PRO A 29 10.33 -10.26 -6.57
C PRO A 29 10.69 -11.61 -7.20
N SER A 30 11.26 -11.58 -8.42
CA SER A 30 11.68 -12.78 -9.14
C SER A 30 12.78 -13.56 -8.41
N ASP A 31 13.64 -12.85 -7.66
CA ASP A 31 14.64 -13.47 -6.80
C ASP A 31 14.07 -13.68 -5.39
N PRO A 32 13.92 -14.94 -4.92
CA PRO A 32 13.43 -15.23 -3.57
C PRO A 32 14.37 -14.77 -2.46
N SER A 33 15.63 -14.46 -2.78
CA SER A 33 16.61 -13.92 -1.82
C SER A 33 16.57 -12.38 -1.72
N ALA A 34 15.86 -11.71 -2.63
CA ALA A 34 15.77 -10.26 -2.61
C ALA A 34 14.91 -9.78 -1.44
N ALA A 35 15.41 -8.77 -0.72
CA ALA A 35 14.67 -8.17 0.37
C ALA A 35 13.43 -7.44 -0.17
N ILE A 36 12.27 -7.72 0.43
CA ILE A 36 11.03 -6.99 0.12
C ILE A 36 11.10 -5.63 0.82
N SER A 37 11.12 -4.56 0.03
CA SER A 37 10.99 -3.18 0.52
C SER A 37 9.66 -3.00 1.27
N SER A 38 9.62 -2.11 2.27
CA SER A 38 8.39 -1.83 3.04
C SER A 38 7.17 -1.50 2.15
N GLY A 39 7.39 -0.80 1.05
CA GLY A 39 6.35 -0.43 0.09
C GLY A 39 5.86 -1.57 -0.84
N GLN A 40 6.69 -2.59 -1.04
CA GLN A 40 6.37 -3.78 -1.84
C GLN A 40 5.84 -4.93 -0.98
N GLN A 41 5.50 -4.66 0.29
CA GLN A 41 4.93 -5.67 1.16
C GLN A 41 3.59 -6.15 0.61
N PRO A 42 3.40 -7.48 0.47
CA PRO A 42 2.17 -8.04 -0.05
C PRO A 42 1.05 -7.92 0.99
N LEU A 43 -0.06 -7.31 0.58
CA LEU A 43 -1.28 -7.17 1.37
C LEU A 43 -2.43 -7.87 0.66
N GLN A 44 -3.29 -8.51 1.44
CA GLN A 44 -4.50 -9.15 0.94
C GLN A 44 -5.71 -8.27 1.23
N ALA A 45 -6.38 -7.79 0.20
CA ALA A 45 -7.64 -7.08 0.34
C ALA A 45 -8.76 -8.04 0.80
N TYR A 46 -9.84 -7.50 1.35
CA TYR A 46 -10.97 -8.30 1.85
C TYR A 46 -11.61 -9.18 0.77
N CYS A 47 -11.55 -8.76 -0.50
CA CYS A 47 -12.00 -9.57 -1.64
C CYS A 47 -11.08 -10.75 -2.00
N GLY A 48 -10.01 -10.99 -1.22
CA GLY A 48 -9.05 -12.09 -1.41
C GLY A 48 -7.91 -11.80 -2.40
N HIS A 49 -7.95 -10.67 -3.10
CA HIS A 49 -6.93 -10.27 -4.07
C HIS A 49 -5.72 -9.61 -3.40
N TRP A 50 -4.53 -9.82 -3.99
CA TRP A 50 -3.26 -9.33 -3.47
C TRP A 50 -2.83 -8.02 -4.14
N TYR A 51 -2.27 -7.12 -3.34
CA TYR A 51 -1.74 -5.82 -3.76
C TYR A 51 -0.45 -5.50 -3.01
N HIS A 52 0.43 -4.68 -3.59
CA HIS A 52 1.51 -4.05 -2.84
C HIS A 52 0.95 -2.97 -1.91
N HIS A 53 1.60 -2.73 -0.79
CA HIS A 53 1.27 -1.62 0.11
C HIS A 53 1.22 -0.28 -0.64
N ASP A 54 2.22 0.01 -1.49
CA ASP A 54 2.29 1.23 -2.30
C ASP A 54 1.26 1.28 -3.44
N CYS A 55 0.70 0.15 -3.85
CA CYS A 55 -0.39 0.13 -4.82
C CYS A 55 -1.73 0.39 -4.16
N LEU A 56 -1.98 -0.23 -3.00
CA LEU A 56 -3.29 -0.20 -2.35
C LEU A 56 -3.53 1.10 -1.58
N GLY A 57 -2.50 1.63 -0.91
CA GLY A 57 -2.61 2.85 -0.10
C GLY A 57 -3.12 4.05 -0.89
N PRO A 58 -2.45 4.44 -2.00
CA PRO A 58 -2.89 5.57 -2.81
C PRO A 58 -4.30 5.38 -3.39
N ILE A 59 -4.67 4.15 -3.76
CA ILE A 59 -6.02 3.85 -4.27
C ILE A 59 -7.07 4.16 -3.19
N LEU A 60 -6.88 3.68 -1.95
CA LEU A 60 -7.85 3.89 -0.87
C LEU A 60 -7.88 5.33 -0.33
N GLN A 61 -6.76 6.05 -0.42
CA GLN A 61 -6.62 7.42 0.10
C GLN A 61 -6.89 8.50 -0.96
N SER A 62 -7.11 8.13 -2.22
CA SER A 62 -7.42 9.06 -3.30
C SER A 62 -8.91 8.99 -3.69
N PRO A 63 -9.50 10.14 -4.05
CA PRO A 63 -10.85 10.14 -4.61
C PRO A 63 -10.86 9.43 -5.98
N PRO A 64 -11.89 8.62 -6.28
CA PRO A 64 -13.06 8.30 -5.45
C PRO A 64 -12.74 7.29 -4.33
N PHE A 65 -12.96 7.63 -3.05
CA PHE A 65 -12.58 6.79 -1.88
C PHE A 65 -13.18 5.37 -1.84
N VAL A 66 -14.11 5.07 -2.74
CA VAL A 66 -14.73 3.76 -2.92
C VAL A 66 -14.33 3.24 -4.30
N HIS A 67 -13.30 2.40 -4.33
CA HIS A 67 -12.82 1.76 -5.56
C HIS A 67 -13.25 0.30 -5.61
N GLY A 68 -13.72 -0.14 -6.77
CA GLY A 68 -13.92 -1.56 -7.05
C GLY A 68 -12.59 -2.26 -7.37
N CYS A 69 -12.42 -3.48 -6.89
CA CYS A 69 -11.31 -4.34 -7.31
C CYS A 69 -11.37 -4.53 -8.83
N LYS A 70 -10.26 -4.28 -9.54
CA LYS A 70 -10.21 -4.46 -11.00
C LYS A 70 -10.46 -5.89 -11.48
N ALA A 71 -10.36 -6.89 -10.60
CA ALA A 71 -10.54 -8.29 -10.95
C ALA A 71 -11.96 -8.81 -10.64
N CYS A 72 -12.55 -8.41 -9.51
CA CYS A 72 -13.85 -8.91 -9.05
C CYS A 72 -14.93 -7.84 -8.88
N HIS A 73 -14.61 -6.57 -9.11
CA HIS A 73 -15.49 -5.41 -8.97
C HIS A 73 -16.11 -5.20 -7.56
N VAL A 74 -15.74 -6.01 -6.57
CA VAL A 74 -16.10 -5.81 -5.16
C VAL A 74 -15.33 -4.61 -4.59
N ILE A 75 -15.97 -3.85 -3.71
CA ILE A 75 -15.36 -2.68 -3.05
C ILE A 75 -14.09 -3.10 -2.32
N LEU A 76 -12.99 -2.37 -2.57
CA LEU A 76 -11.72 -2.59 -1.91
C LEU A 76 -11.79 -2.10 -0.47
N HIS A 77 -11.57 -3.04 0.46
CA HIS A 77 -11.42 -2.76 1.87
C HIS A 77 -10.20 -3.50 2.42
N HIS A 78 -9.46 -2.85 3.31
CA HIS A 78 -8.31 -3.43 3.98
C HIS A 78 -8.20 -2.85 5.40
N PRO A 79 -7.92 -3.66 6.44
CA PRO A 79 -7.96 -3.23 7.84
C PRO A 79 -6.94 -2.15 8.22
N LEU A 80 -5.90 -1.94 7.41
CA LEU A 80 -4.89 -0.90 7.64
C LEU A 80 -5.41 0.53 7.35
N TRP A 81 -6.47 0.66 6.55
CA TRP A 81 -7.06 1.95 6.19
C TRP A 81 -8.49 2.05 6.70
N SER A 82 -8.91 3.25 7.11
CA SER A 82 -10.28 3.46 7.57
C SER A 82 -11.26 3.32 6.41
N THR A 83 -12.44 2.77 6.70
CA THR A 83 -13.56 2.69 5.74
C THR A 83 -14.46 3.93 5.79
N ASN A 84 -14.20 4.84 6.74
CA ASN A 84 -14.95 6.07 6.89
C ASN A 84 -14.52 7.11 5.84
N VAL A 85 -15.41 7.39 4.89
CA VAL A 85 -15.14 8.30 3.76
C VAL A 85 -14.87 9.74 4.22
N ASP A 86 -15.52 10.21 5.29
CA ASP A 86 -15.30 11.57 5.80
C ASP A 86 -13.89 11.74 6.37
N GLU A 87 -13.37 10.71 7.06
CA GLU A 87 -12.00 10.72 7.56
C GLU A 87 -10.98 10.68 6.43
N LEU A 88 -11.22 9.85 5.41
CA LEU A 88 -10.36 9.79 4.22
C LEU A 88 -10.36 11.12 3.48
N LYS A 89 -11.53 11.75 3.31
CA LYS A 89 -11.65 13.07 2.67
C LYS A 89 -10.90 14.14 3.44
N ARG A 90 -11.08 14.21 4.76
CA ARG A 90 -10.32 15.14 5.61
C ARG A 90 -8.81 14.87 5.55
N GLY A 91 -8.41 13.61 5.50
CA GLY A 91 -7.00 13.22 5.33
C GLY A 91 -6.42 13.69 4.00
N HIS A 92 -7.16 13.50 2.92
CA HIS A 92 -6.78 13.93 1.57
C HIS A 92 -6.68 15.45 1.47
N GLU A 93 -7.65 16.19 2.01
CA GLU A 93 -7.64 17.66 2.06
C GLU A 93 -6.45 18.18 2.86
N ARG A 94 -6.10 17.55 4.00
CA ARG A 94 -4.90 17.89 4.77
C ARG A 94 -3.62 17.62 3.96
N ALA A 95 -3.53 16.49 3.27
CA ALA A 95 -2.37 16.15 2.45
C ALA A 95 -2.18 17.15 1.29
N ILE A 96 -3.26 17.53 0.62
CA ILE A 96 -3.22 18.58 -0.42
C ILE A 96 -2.77 19.91 0.17
N ARG A 97 -3.34 20.31 1.31
CA ARG A 97 -2.97 21.58 1.97
C ARG A 97 -1.49 21.60 2.34
N GLN A 98 -0.98 20.53 2.93
CA GLN A 98 0.43 20.40 3.30
C GLN A 98 1.35 20.41 2.07
N ALA A 99 0.94 19.75 0.99
CA ALA A 99 1.69 19.76 -0.26
C ALA A 99 1.81 21.19 -0.83
N LYS A 100 0.72 21.97 -0.78
CA LYS A 100 0.72 23.37 -1.20
C LYS A 100 1.58 24.25 -0.30
N GLU A 101 1.47 24.11 1.03
CA GLU A 101 2.29 24.87 1.99
C GLU A 101 3.79 24.58 1.77
N LEU A 102 4.16 23.33 1.46
CA LEU A 102 5.54 22.95 1.17
C LEU A 102 6.04 23.54 -0.16
N GLU A 103 5.17 23.61 -1.18
CA GLU A 103 5.46 24.24 -2.47
C GLU A 103 5.68 25.75 -2.33
N GLU A 104 4.84 26.44 -1.55
CA GLU A 104 4.99 27.88 -1.26
C GLU A 104 6.29 28.17 -0.51
N ILE A 105 6.70 27.31 0.43
CA ILE A 105 7.99 27.44 1.10
C ILE A 105 9.14 27.19 0.12
N ALA A 106 9.04 26.16 -0.72
CA ALA A 106 10.08 25.84 -1.70
C ALA A 106 10.29 26.95 -2.74
N ASP A 107 9.23 27.67 -3.11
CA ASP A 107 9.32 28.84 -4.02
C ASP A 107 9.97 30.07 -3.36
N MET A 108 10.01 30.14 -2.02
CA MET A 108 10.61 31.26 -1.28
C MET A 108 12.15 31.17 -1.16
N PHE A 109 12.75 30.01 -1.44
CA PHE A 109 14.19 29.74 -1.31
C PHE A 109 14.88 29.58 -2.68
#